data_AF-A0A7W6XGY6-F1
#
_entry.id   AF-A0A7W6XGY6-F1
#
_cell.length_a   1.000
_cell.length_b   1.000
_cell.length_c   1.000
_cell.angle_alpha   90.00
_cell.angle_beta   90.00
_cell.angle_gamma   90.00
#
_symmetry.space_group_name_H-M   'P 1'
#
loop_
_entity.id
_entity.type
_entity.pdbx_description
1 polymer ?
#
loop_
_entity_poly.entity_id
_entity_poly.type
_entity_poly.pdbx_seq_one_letter_code
_entity_poly.pdbx_strand_id
1 'polypeptide(L)'
;MKFTTIPRHGLFALAAASACCVLVGSSLPAFAAEQATPEFRQAAEVFSQLKQASDIWRFSSDQFKVEKTMLFEQGVIAARTLSFAGDSVLTISDAVVTAGPIFIVAETIELNGSARITWSRRTVKEVPPDRLRAPDGAFGRGDGSPGAPGAAGQQGNVGYPGRAAPSIVLFAKAIKAASGATLSVDLAGEQGGPGGRGQDGGRGGDGAKGSPASQSVFDCKAGPGRGGDGGNGGPGGPGGPGGAGGAGGDLLLAGLREDDVKLIRLRAPGADPGPAGKGGKGGDPGVGGPEGEVQLPFCRPSGRKGNDGVRAADNQDVVVSGPHGADGRFIVVPLSERQLMAVFQ
;
A
#
# COMPACT_ATOMS: atom_id res chain seq x y z
N MET A 1 -9.47 64.60 -49.04
CA MET A 1 -8.09 64.52 -49.58
C MET A 1 -7.12 64.15 -48.47
N LYS A 2 -6.66 62.90 -48.44
CA LYS A 2 -5.26 62.46 -48.24
C LYS A 2 -5.25 60.94 -47.99
N PHE A 3 -4.68 60.24 -48.97
CA PHE A 3 -4.07 58.90 -48.88
C PHE A 3 -3.08 58.87 -47.70
N THR A 4 -2.68 57.77 -47.05
CA THR A 4 -2.15 56.46 -47.45
C THR A 4 -1.81 55.78 -46.08
N THR A 5 -1.79 54.47 -45.83
CA THR A 5 -0.77 53.48 -46.24
C THR A 5 -1.14 52.12 -45.64
N ILE A 6 -0.90 51.05 -46.40
CA ILE A 6 -1.06 49.62 -46.07
C ILE A 6 0.21 49.09 -45.37
N PRO A 7 0.10 48.11 -44.46
CA PRO A 7 1.02 46.96 -44.49
C PRO A 7 0.26 45.62 -44.35
N ARG A 8 0.41 44.74 -45.35
CA ARG A 8 1.37 43.62 -45.44
C ARG A 8 0.95 42.36 -44.66
N HIS A 9 0.47 41.42 -45.46
CA HIS A 9 0.31 39.99 -45.23
C HIS A 9 1.41 39.35 -44.37
N GLY A 10 0.99 38.75 -43.25
CA GLY A 10 1.70 37.65 -42.59
C GLY A 10 1.00 36.34 -42.92
N LEU A 11 1.59 35.55 -43.81
CA LEU A 11 1.22 34.17 -44.09
C LEU A 11 1.56 33.34 -42.84
N PHE A 12 0.56 32.92 -42.05
CA PHE A 12 0.74 31.86 -41.07
C PHE A 12 0.39 30.53 -41.73
N ALA A 13 1.42 29.71 -41.95
CA ALA A 13 1.26 28.32 -42.34
C ALA A 13 0.65 27.55 -41.17
N LEU A 14 -0.64 27.20 -41.28
CA LEU A 14 -1.26 26.18 -40.44
C LEU A 14 -0.66 24.82 -40.84
N ALA A 15 0.27 24.32 -40.03
CA ALA A 15 0.62 22.91 -40.05
C ALA A 15 -0.55 22.12 -39.44
N ALA A 16 -1.37 21.51 -40.30
CA ALA A 16 -2.36 20.53 -39.90
C ALA A 16 -1.64 19.27 -39.38
N ALA A 17 -1.37 19.24 -38.08
CA ALA A 17 -1.02 18.01 -37.39
C ALA A 17 -2.27 17.13 -37.37
N SER A 18 -2.31 16.16 -38.29
CA SER A 18 -3.28 15.07 -38.31
C SER A 18 -3.08 14.24 -37.04
N ALA A 19 -3.80 14.60 -35.99
CA ALA A 19 -3.93 13.80 -34.78
C ALA A 19 -4.74 12.56 -35.16
N CYS A 20 -4.03 11.49 -35.50
CA CYS A 20 -4.58 10.15 -35.63
C CYS A 20 -5.10 9.74 -34.24
N CYS A 21 -6.36 10.06 -33.97
CA CYS A 21 -7.07 9.67 -32.78
C CYS A 21 -7.31 8.16 -32.86
N VAL A 22 -6.31 7.37 -32.46
CA VAL A 22 -6.46 5.94 -32.21
C VAL A 22 -7.39 5.83 -31.01
N LEU A 23 -8.67 5.64 -31.29
CA LEU A 23 -9.65 5.14 -30.33
C LEU A 23 -9.20 3.74 -29.92
N VAL A 24 -8.29 3.67 -28.95
CA VAL A 24 -8.02 2.45 -28.20
C VAL A 24 -9.29 2.19 -27.42
N GLY A 25 -10.19 1.39 -28.00
CA GLY A 25 -11.31 0.81 -27.29
C GLY A 25 -10.75 -0.02 -26.14
N SER A 26 -10.68 0.58 -24.95
CA SER A 26 -10.32 -0.10 -23.72
C SER A 26 -11.45 -1.07 -23.38
N SER A 27 -11.43 -2.25 -23.99
CA SER A 27 -12.11 -3.41 -23.44
C SER A 27 -11.53 -3.60 -22.03
N LEU A 28 -12.36 -3.34 -21.02
CA LEU A 28 -12.03 -3.71 -19.66
C LEU A 28 -11.62 -5.19 -19.70
N PRO A 29 -10.41 -5.55 -19.23
CA PRO A 29 -10.00 -6.95 -19.21
C PRO A 29 -11.08 -7.73 -18.48
N ALA A 30 -11.64 -8.73 -19.15
CA ALA A 30 -12.53 -9.69 -18.53
C ALA A 30 -11.69 -10.44 -17.50
N PHE A 31 -11.67 -9.94 -16.26
CA PHE A 31 -11.06 -10.63 -15.15
C PHE A 31 -11.86 -11.91 -14.93
N ALA A 32 -11.36 -13.02 -15.46
CA ALA A 32 -11.74 -14.36 -15.05
C ALA A 32 -11.18 -14.59 -13.63
N ALA A 33 -11.74 -13.87 -12.66
CA ALA A 33 -11.43 -14.12 -11.27
C ALA A 33 -11.99 -15.50 -10.92
N GLU A 34 -11.16 -16.35 -10.33
CA GLU A 34 -11.53 -17.66 -9.83
C GLU A 34 -12.69 -17.50 -8.83
N GLN A 35 -13.83 -18.10 -9.16
CA GLN A 35 -14.99 -18.07 -8.28
C GLN A 35 -14.77 -19.09 -7.17
N ALA A 36 -14.99 -18.68 -5.92
CA ALA A 36 -14.90 -19.60 -4.80
C ALA A 36 -15.97 -20.70 -4.97
N THR A 37 -15.57 -21.95 -4.74
CA THR A 37 -16.49 -23.09 -4.78
C THR A 37 -17.22 -23.20 -3.43
N PRO A 38 -18.53 -23.49 -3.42
CA PRO A 38 -19.30 -23.59 -2.19
C PRO A 38 -18.94 -24.85 -1.39
N GLU A 39 -18.64 -24.67 -0.11
CA GLU A 39 -18.45 -25.71 0.89
C GLU A 39 -19.76 -25.93 1.66
N PHE A 40 -20.32 -27.14 1.59
CA PHE A 40 -21.56 -27.46 2.30
C PHE A 40 -21.28 -27.90 3.73
N ARG A 41 -21.95 -27.28 4.70
CA ARG A 41 -21.82 -27.60 6.13
C ARG A 41 -23.15 -27.93 6.78
N GLN A 42 -23.08 -28.66 7.89
CA GLN A 42 -24.27 -29.01 8.66
C GLN A 42 -24.75 -27.83 9.51
N ALA A 43 -26.07 -27.65 9.60
CA ALA A 43 -26.69 -26.57 10.35
C ALA A 43 -26.31 -26.53 11.84
N ALA A 44 -25.96 -27.67 12.44
CA ALA A 44 -25.52 -27.75 13.83
C ALA A 44 -24.22 -26.95 14.07
N GLU A 45 -23.34 -26.84 13.08
CA GLU A 45 -22.05 -26.12 13.19
C GLU A 45 -22.24 -24.60 13.24
N VAL A 46 -23.38 -24.10 12.76
CA VAL A 46 -23.67 -22.66 12.62
C VAL A 46 -24.86 -22.21 13.45
N PHE A 47 -25.29 -23.03 14.41
CA PHE A 47 -26.51 -22.81 15.19
C PHE A 47 -26.48 -21.51 16.02
N SER A 48 -25.30 -21.09 16.49
CA SER A 48 -25.14 -19.81 17.18
C SER A 48 -25.47 -18.62 16.28
N GLN A 49 -25.06 -18.66 15.01
CA GLN A 49 -25.36 -17.62 14.02
C GLN A 49 -26.83 -17.62 13.63
N LEU A 50 -27.44 -18.81 13.52
CA LEU A 50 -28.89 -18.96 13.29
C LEU A 50 -29.72 -18.30 14.40
N LYS A 51 -29.34 -18.52 15.66
CA LYS A 51 -30.00 -17.88 16.81
C LYS A 51 -29.89 -16.35 16.74
N GLN A 52 -28.69 -15.85 16.47
CA GLN A 52 -28.47 -14.40 16.33
C GLN A 52 -29.31 -13.80 15.21
N ALA A 53 -29.43 -14.49 14.07
CA ALA A 53 -30.28 -14.06 12.96
C ALA A 53 -31.77 -14.03 13.33
N SER A 54 -32.27 -15.00 14.10
CA SER A 54 -33.65 -15.00 14.60
C SER A 54 -33.95 -13.81 15.53
N ASP A 55 -33.02 -13.50 16.45
CA ASP A 55 -33.17 -12.33 17.33
C ASP A 55 -33.18 -11.02 16.54
N ILE A 56 -32.32 -10.93 15.51
CA ILE A 56 -32.25 -9.82 14.56
C ILE A 56 -33.55 -9.66 13.77
N TRP A 57 -34.13 -10.77 13.31
CA TRP A 57 -35.29 -10.80 12.43
C TRP A 57 -36.50 -10.08 13.02
N ARG A 58 -36.64 -10.10 14.35
CA ARG A 58 -37.73 -9.43 15.07
C ARG A 58 -37.81 -7.92 14.81
N PHE A 59 -36.74 -7.32 14.30
CA PHE A 59 -36.67 -5.89 13.95
C PHE A 59 -36.79 -5.63 12.44
N SER A 60 -37.23 -6.62 11.65
CA SER A 60 -37.27 -6.52 10.19
C SER A 60 -38.28 -5.49 9.69
N SER A 61 -37.91 -4.71 8.67
CA SER A 61 -38.88 -3.97 7.87
C SER A 61 -39.61 -4.90 6.89
N ASP A 62 -40.75 -4.48 6.33
CA ASP A 62 -41.39 -5.26 5.26
C ASP A 62 -40.49 -5.30 4.00
N GLN A 63 -39.76 -4.22 3.71
CA GLN A 63 -38.91 -4.13 2.54
C GLN A 63 -37.62 -3.35 2.83
N PHE A 64 -36.52 -3.82 2.24
CA PHE A 64 -35.27 -3.07 2.11
C PHE A 64 -34.88 -3.04 0.63
N LYS A 65 -34.72 -1.85 0.06
CA LYS A 65 -34.52 -1.66 -1.38
C LYS A 65 -33.17 -1.03 -1.70
N VAL A 66 -32.41 -1.66 -2.59
CA VAL A 66 -31.14 -1.17 -3.12
C VAL A 66 -31.36 -0.72 -4.57
N GLU A 67 -31.48 0.59 -4.80
CA GLU A 67 -31.86 1.13 -6.12
C GLU A 67 -30.66 1.45 -7.04
N LYS A 68 -29.54 1.86 -6.45
CA LYS A 68 -28.30 2.24 -7.15
C LYS A 68 -27.12 1.78 -6.29
N THR A 69 -26.18 2.66 -6.00
CA THR A 69 -25.16 2.45 -4.98
C THR A 69 -25.71 2.89 -3.63
N MET A 70 -25.77 1.96 -2.67
CA MET A 70 -26.14 2.23 -1.29
C MET A 70 -24.95 1.94 -0.38
N LEU A 71 -24.53 2.93 0.41
CA LEU A 71 -23.58 2.72 1.49
C LEU A 71 -24.33 2.21 2.71
N PHE A 72 -23.87 1.12 3.30
CA PHE A 72 -24.48 0.47 4.44
C PHE A 72 -23.54 0.55 5.65
N GLU A 73 -23.99 1.26 6.69
CA GLU A 73 -23.17 1.60 7.86
C GLU A 73 -23.61 0.88 9.14
N GLN A 74 -24.50 -0.10 9.03
CA GLN A 74 -24.96 -0.90 10.16
C GLN A 74 -24.44 -2.34 10.02
N GLY A 75 -24.42 -3.12 11.11
CA GLY A 75 -24.01 -4.53 11.05
C GLY A 75 -25.08 -5.49 10.56
N VAL A 76 -26.31 -5.01 10.38
CA VAL A 76 -27.49 -5.87 10.24
C VAL A 76 -28.50 -5.29 9.26
N ILE A 77 -28.86 -6.06 8.24
CA ILE A 77 -30.03 -5.85 7.39
C ILE A 77 -31.04 -6.94 7.73
N ALA A 78 -32.25 -6.56 8.13
CA ALA A 78 -33.36 -7.48 8.33
C ALA A 78 -34.59 -6.94 7.61
N ALA A 79 -35.12 -7.68 6.64
CA ALA A 79 -36.34 -7.29 5.94
C ALA A 79 -37.09 -8.48 5.36
N ARG A 80 -38.43 -8.45 5.29
CA ARG A 80 -39.19 -9.52 4.60
C ARG A 80 -38.70 -9.71 3.17
N THR A 81 -38.58 -8.61 2.44
CA THR A 81 -38.05 -8.59 1.08
C THR A 81 -36.84 -7.68 0.96
N LEU A 82 -35.70 -8.24 0.54
CA LEU A 82 -34.52 -7.50 0.13
C LEU A 82 -34.52 -7.38 -1.41
N SER A 83 -34.82 -6.19 -1.92
CA SER A 83 -34.98 -5.96 -3.37
C SER A 83 -33.80 -5.19 -3.94
N PHE A 84 -33.15 -5.75 -4.96
CA PHE A 84 -32.12 -5.11 -5.75
C PHE A 84 -32.70 -4.65 -7.09
N ALA A 85 -32.54 -3.38 -7.40
CA ALA A 85 -32.73 -2.88 -8.77
C ALA A 85 -31.61 -3.42 -9.69
N GLY A 86 -31.83 -3.36 -11.00
CA GLY A 86 -30.81 -3.76 -11.96
C GLY A 86 -29.53 -2.93 -11.82
N ASP A 87 -28.39 -3.62 -11.79
CA ASP A 87 -27.04 -3.08 -11.64
C ASP A 87 -26.80 -2.31 -10.34
N SER A 88 -27.62 -2.55 -9.31
CA SER A 88 -27.48 -1.95 -8.00
C SER A 88 -26.30 -2.54 -7.21
N VAL A 89 -25.72 -1.73 -6.33
CA VAL A 89 -24.54 -2.05 -5.53
C VAL A 89 -24.80 -1.71 -4.07
N LEU A 90 -24.76 -2.72 -3.20
CA LEU A 90 -24.71 -2.55 -1.76
C LEU A 90 -23.26 -2.55 -1.31
N THR A 91 -22.78 -1.40 -0.84
CA THR A 91 -21.41 -1.23 -0.33
C THR A 91 -21.44 -1.17 1.19
N ILE A 92 -20.83 -2.15 1.85
CA ILE A 92 -20.61 -2.15 3.29
C ILE A 92 -19.55 -1.10 3.64
N SER A 93 -19.85 -0.23 4.60
CA SER A 93 -18.91 0.77 5.07
C SER A 93 -17.83 0.16 5.95
N ASP A 94 -16.67 0.81 5.95
CA ASP A 94 -15.53 0.41 6.77
C ASP A 94 -15.83 0.41 8.28
N ALA A 95 -16.69 1.32 8.75
CA ALA A 95 -17.05 1.41 10.15
C ALA A 95 -17.66 0.10 10.69
N VAL A 96 -18.35 -0.64 9.83
CA VAL A 96 -19.01 -1.91 10.18
C VAL A 96 -18.06 -3.09 10.15
N VAL A 97 -17.10 -3.09 9.21
CA VAL A 97 -16.18 -4.22 8.98
C VAL A 97 -15.42 -4.60 10.25
N THR A 98 -15.11 -3.62 11.10
CA THR A 98 -14.38 -3.83 12.35
C THR A 98 -15.23 -4.34 13.52
N ALA A 99 -16.56 -4.29 13.40
CA ALA A 99 -17.49 -4.62 14.49
C ALA A 99 -17.87 -6.10 14.57
N GLY A 100 -17.51 -6.91 13.57
CA GLY A 100 -17.81 -8.35 13.51
C GLY A 100 -18.48 -8.76 12.20
N PRO A 101 -19.14 -9.94 12.17
CA PRO A 101 -19.83 -10.42 10.99
C PRO A 101 -21.05 -9.54 10.68
N ILE A 102 -21.33 -9.40 9.39
CA ILE A 102 -22.46 -8.64 8.87
C ILE A 102 -23.59 -9.59 8.58
N PHE A 103 -24.77 -9.30 9.13
CA PHE A 103 -25.95 -10.13 8.94
C PHE A 103 -26.86 -9.51 7.89
N ILE A 104 -27.21 -10.31 6.88
CA ILE A 104 -28.24 -9.98 5.90
C ILE A 104 -29.31 -11.05 6.01
N VAL A 105 -30.44 -10.70 6.61
CA VAL A 105 -31.56 -11.60 6.86
C VAL A 105 -32.75 -11.15 6.02
N ALA A 106 -33.24 -12.02 5.14
CA ALA A 106 -34.43 -11.77 4.35
C ALA A 106 -35.27 -13.04 4.17
N GLU A 107 -36.58 -12.94 3.96
CA GLU A 107 -37.31 -14.12 3.48
C GLU A 107 -37.03 -14.31 1.99
N THR A 108 -37.19 -13.24 1.22
CA THR A 108 -36.99 -13.26 -0.23
C THR A 108 -35.97 -12.20 -0.63
N ILE A 109 -35.00 -12.60 -1.45
CA ILE A 109 -34.14 -11.67 -2.18
C ILE A 109 -34.69 -11.54 -3.60
N GLU A 110 -35.00 -10.32 -4.03
CA GLU A 110 -35.50 -10.03 -5.38
C GLU A 110 -34.41 -9.37 -6.22
N LEU A 111 -34.07 -9.98 -7.35
CA LEU A 111 -33.08 -9.48 -8.29
C LEU A 111 -33.79 -9.04 -9.57
N ASN A 112 -34.02 -7.73 -9.72
CA ASN A 112 -34.61 -7.14 -10.94
C ASN A 112 -33.58 -6.94 -12.07
N GLY A 113 -32.40 -7.52 -11.91
CA GLY A 113 -31.24 -7.46 -12.79
C GLY A 113 -30.02 -7.97 -12.01
N SER A 114 -28.83 -7.90 -12.58
CA SER A 114 -27.63 -8.27 -11.82
C SER A 114 -27.38 -7.29 -10.69
N ALA A 115 -26.92 -7.77 -9.54
CA ALA A 115 -26.66 -6.93 -8.38
C ALA A 115 -25.30 -7.26 -7.78
N ARG A 116 -24.75 -6.34 -6.99
CA ARG A 116 -23.46 -6.53 -6.31
C ARG A 116 -23.54 -6.18 -4.83
N ILE A 117 -22.95 -7.04 -3.99
CA ILE A 117 -22.57 -6.70 -2.61
C ILE A 117 -21.05 -6.57 -2.59
N THR A 118 -20.55 -5.49 -2.00
CA THR A 118 -19.10 -5.26 -1.82
C THR A 118 -18.86 -4.47 -0.54
N TRP A 119 -17.62 -4.11 -0.26
CA TRP A 119 -17.24 -3.33 0.92
C TRP A 119 -16.27 -2.20 0.55
N SER A 120 -16.22 -1.19 1.41
CA SER A 120 -15.41 0.01 1.22
C SER A 120 -13.94 -0.30 1.46
N ARG A 121 -13.21 -0.55 0.38
CA ARG A 121 -11.74 -0.67 0.37
C ARG A 121 -11.10 0.70 0.34
N ARG A 122 -10.04 0.91 1.11
CA ARG A 122 -9.17 2.07 0.92
C ARG A 122 -8.15 1.70 -0.14
N THR A 123 -7.83 2.64 -1.01
CA THR A 123 -6.61 2.52 -1.81
C THR A 123 -5.47 2.99 -0.94
N VAL A 124 -4.78 2.07 -0.26
CA VAL A 124 -3.59 2.40 0.54
C VAL A 124 -2.47 2.81 -0.41
N LYS A 125 -2.42 4.12 -0.72
CA LYS A 125 -1.28 4.75 -1.39
C LYS A 125 -0.29 5.33 -0.40
N GLU A 126 -0.59 5.25 0.88
CA GLU A 126 0.26 5.80 1.93
C GLU A 126 1.52 4.96 2.02
N VAL A 127 2.64 5.62 1.72
CA VAL A 127 3.97 5.10 2.01
C VAL A 127 4.26 5.47 3.47
N PRO A 128 4.79 4.56 4.29
CA PRO A 128 5.32 4.91 5.59
C PRO A 128 6.32 6.08 5.46
N PRO A 129 6.40 6.99 6.45
CA PRO A 129 7.32 8.12 6.37
C PRO A 129 8.76 7.63 6.19
N ASP A 130 9.48 8.31 5.29
CA ASP A 130 10.89 8.06 5.04
C ASP A 130 11.70 8.29 6.32
N ARG A 131 12.74 7.47 6.52
CA ARG A 131 13.77 7.77 7.51
C ARG A 131 14.70 8.85 6.94
N LEU A 132 15.15 9.78 7.79
CA LEU A 132 16.05 10.87 7.41
C LEU A 132 17.47 10.34 7.10
N ARG A 133 18.52 11.17 7.13
CA ARG A 133 19.90 10.67 7.05
C ARG A 133 20.38 10.14 8.39
N ALA A 134 21.26 9.15 8.40
CA ALA A 134 21.97 8.72 9.59
C ALA A 134 22.99 9.79 10.04
N PRO A 135 23.41 9.80 11.32
CA PRO A 135 24.37 10.79 11.81
C PRO A 135 25.69 10.78 11.04
N ASP A 136 26.20 11.97 10.74
CA ASP A 136 27.52 12.15 10.13
C ASP A 136 28.63 11.82 11.14
N GLY A 137 29.79 11.44 10.60
CA GLY A 137 31.01 11.21 11.37
C GLY A 137 31.56 12.52 11.93
N ALA A 138 32.08 12.47 13.16
CA ALA A 138 32.74 13.62 13.76
C ALA A 138 34.00 14.03 12.98
N PHE A 139 34.22 15.34 12.86
CA PHE A 139 35.47 15.88 12.34
C PHE A 139 36.67 15.50 13.22
N GLY A 140 37.84 15.36 12.61
CA GLY A 140 39.10 15.18 13.34
C GLY A 140 39.33 16.32 14.33
N ARG A 141 39.67 15.99 15.58
CA ARG A 141 39.91 16.97 16.66
C ARG A 141 41.39 17.02 17.02
N GLY A 142 42.09 18.00 16.46
CA GLY A 142 43.50 18.24 16.71
C GLY A 142 44.37 17.89 15.50
N ASP A 143 45.60 18.38 15.51
CA ASP A 143 46.50 18.35 14.37
C ASP A 143 46.70 16.93 13.84
N GLY A 144 46.42 16.73 12.54
CA GLY A 144 46.55 15.45 11.86
C GLY A 144 45.54 14.38 12.27
N SER A 145 44.55 14.71 13.11
CA SER A 145 43.55 13.74 13.56
C SER A 145 42.60 13.35 12.43
N PRO A 146 42.32 12.04 12.25
CA PRO A 146 41.40 11.59 11.21
C PRO A 146 39.95 11.96 11.55
N GLY A 147 39.12 12.11 10.52
CA GLY A 147 37.67 12.17 10.68
C GLY A 147 37.08 10.80 10.99
N ALA A 148 35.99 10.77 11.77
CA ALA A 148 35.28 9.54 12.09
C ALA A 148 34.39 9.09 10.91
N PRO A 149 34.12 7.78 10.77
CA PRO A 149 33.19 7.30 9.77
C PRO A 149 31.75 7.79 10.04
N GLY A 150 30.96 7.92 8.97
CA GLY A 150 29.52 8.16 9.06
C GLY A 150 28.76 6.93 9.56
N ALA A 151 27.62 7.16 10.21
CA ALA A 151 26.79 6.07 10.72
C ALA A 151 26.06 5.33 9.57
N ALA A 152 25.86 4.03 9.74
CA ALA A 152 25.04 3.25 8.82
C ALA A 152 23.56 3.67 8.87
N GLY A 153 22.91 3.65 7.71
CA GLY A 153 21.47 3.84 7.61
C GLY A 153 20.69 2.67 8.19
N GLN A 154 19.56 2.96 8.83
CA GLN A 154 18.59 1.99 9.32
C GLN A 154 17.64 1.50 8.23
N GLN A 155 17.04 0.33 8.46
CA GLN A 155 16.00 -0.22 7.60
C GLN A 155 14.78 0.72 7.49
N GLY A 156 14.19 0.78 6.29
CA GLY A 156 12.91 1.47 6.07
C GLY A 156 11.75 0.87 6.87
N ASN A 157 10.68 1.63 7.03
CA ASN A 157 9.50 1.18 7.78
C ASN A 157 8.69 0.14 6.99
N VAL A 158 8.06 -0.80 7.70
CA VAL A 158 7.15 -1.78 7.07
C VAL A 158 5.96 -1.06 6.44
N GLY A 159 5.54 -1.49 5.25
CA GLY A 159 4.34 -0.99 4.60
C GLY A 159 3.08 -1.25 5.42
N TYR A 160 2.06 -0.39 5.28
CA TYR A 160 0.81 -0.59 6.01
C TYR A 160 0.12 -1.89 5.57
N PRO A 161 -0.39 -2.71 6.50
CA PRO A 161 -1.10 -3.92 6.13
C PRO A 161 -2.42 -3.58 5.42
N GLY A 162 -2.75 -4.36 4.41
CA GLY A 162 -4.07 -4.39 3.82
C GLY A 162 -5.10 -4.92 4.81
N ARG A 163 -6.31 -4.37 4.79
CA ARG A 163 -7.40 -4.82 5.66
C ARG A 163 -8.05 -6.09 5.13
N ALA A 164 -8.42 -6.96 6.06
CA ALA A 164 -9.28 -8.09 5.77
C ALA A 164 -10.67 -7.60 5.37
N ALA A 165 -11.27 -8.27 4.38
CA ALA A 165 -12.66 -8.05 4.01
C ALA A 165 -13.61 -8.61 5.10
N PRO A 166 -14.83 -8.07 5.22
CA PRO A 166 -15.77 -8.54 6.24
C PRO A 166 -16.27 -9.94 5.94
N SER A 167 -16.68 -10.64 7.00
CA SER A 167 -17.49 -11.86 6.86
C SER A 167 -18.97 -11.49 6.76
N ILE A 168 -19.67 -12.03 5.78
CA ILE A 168 -21.11 -11.85 5.59
C ILE A 168 -21.83 -13.15 5.90
N VAL A 169 -22.89 -13.06 6.70
CA VAL A 169 -23.85 -14.13 6.93
C VAL A 169 -25.17 -13.75 6.28
N LEU A 170 -25.52 -14.43 5.19
CA LEU A 170 -26.73 -14.19 4.42
C LEU A 170 -27.74 -15.31 4.67
N PHE A 171 -28.82 -14.96 5.34
CA PHE A 171 -29.97 -15.82 5.58
C PHE A 171 -31.09 -15.43 4.62
N ALA A 172 -31.50 -16.36 3.75
CA ALA A 172 -32.61 -16.17 2.83
C ALA A 172 -33.39 -17.46 2.60
N LYS A 173 -34.72 -17.39 2.47
CA LYS A 173 -35.54 -18.58 2.09
C LYS A 173 -35.51 -18.82 0.59
N ALA A 174 -35.53 -17.76 -0.21
CA ALA A 174 -35.60 -17.85 -1.66
C ALA A 174 -34.96 -16.64 -2.36
N ILE A 175 -34.50 -16.85 -3.59
CA ILE A 175 -34.12 -15.78 -4.52
C ILE A 175 -35.10 -15.78 -5.69
N LYS A 176 -35.74 -14.63 -5.93
CA LYS A 176 -36.54 -14.39 -7.13
C LYS A 176 -35.71 -13.54 -8.08
N ALA A 177 -35.23 -14.15 -9.16
CA ALA A 177 -34.38 -13.47 -10.13
C ALA A 177 -35.08 -13.29 -11.48
N ALA A 178 -34.94 -12.11 -12.07
CA ALA A 178 -35.21 -11.91 -13.48
C ALA A 178 -34.30 -12.82 -14.34
N SER A 179 -34.70 -13.13 -15.57
CA SER A 179 -33.93 -14.01 -16.45
C SER A 179 -32.48 -13.51 -16.62
N GLY A 180 -31.50 -14.36 -16.28
CA GLY A 180 -30.06 -14.05 -16.35
C GLY A 180 -29.51 -13.17 -15.21
N ALA A 181 -30.34 -12.75 -14.25
CA ALA A 181 -29.88 -11.97 -13.11
C ALA A 181 -29.04 -12.81 -12.15
N THR A 182 -27.98 -12.21 -11.61
CA THR A 182 -27.09 -12.85 -10.62
C THR A 182 -26.74 -11.88 -9.49
N LEU A 183 -26.47 -12.42 -8.30
CA LEU A 183 -25.95 -11.66 -7.17
C LEU A 183 -24.45 -11.89 -7.04
N SER A 184 -23.65 -10.89 -7.38
CA SER A 184 -22.20 -10.93 -7.20
C SER A 184 -21.83 -10.43 -5.81
N VAL A 185 -20.99 -11.17 -5.08
CA VAL A 185 -20.48 -10.77 -3.77
C VAL A 185 -18.97 -10.63 -3.89
N ASP A 186 -18.43 -9.41 -3.77
CA ASP A 186 -16.99 -9.11 -3.83
C ASP A 186 -16.47 -8.76 -2.44
N LEU A 187 -15.83 -9.77 -1.82
CA LEU A 187 -15.16 -9.73 -0.53
C LEU A 187 -13.66 -9.93 -0.71
N ALA A 188 -13.07 -9.47 -1.82
CA ALA A 188 -11.62 -9.46 -1.95
C ALA A 188 -10.99 -8.61 -0.84
N GLY A 189 -9.86 -9.10 -0.30
CA GLY A 189 -9.05 -8.34 0.65
C GLY A 189 -8.51 -7.04 0.07
N GLU A 190 -7.99 -6.17 0.94
CA GLU A 190 -7.34 -4.92 0.53
C GLU A 190 -5.84 -5.12 0.34
N GLN A 191 -5.26 -4.50 -0.70
CA GLN A 191 -3.83 -4.63 -1.00
C GLN A 191 -2.96 -4.04 0.12
N GLY A 192 -1.82 -4.67 0.40
CA GLY A 192 -0.80 -4.11 1.29
C GLY A 192 -0.17 -2.83 0.73
N GLY A 193 0.18 -1.90 1.61
CA GLY A 193 0.89 -0.67 1.25
C GLY A 193 2.38 -0.91 0.95
N PRO A 194 3.03 -0.04 0.17
CA PRO A 194 4.45 -0.15 -0.12
C PRO A 194 5.31 0.01 1.14
N GLY A 195 6.46 -0.67 1.20
CA GLY A 195 7.47 -0.46 2.23
C GLY A 195 8.09 0.94 2.15
N GLY A 196 8.49 1.49 3.29
CA GLY A 196 9.19 2.77 3.37
C GLY A 196 10.62 2.67 2.86
N ARG A 197 11.19 3.79 2.40
CA ARG A 197 12.58 3.84 1.96
C ARG A 197 13.56 3.62 3.12
N GLY A 198 14.67 2.94 2.85
CA GLY A 198 15.81 2.82 3.77
C GLY A 198 16.45 4.17 4.08
N GLN A 199 16.99 4.31 5.29
CA GLN A 199 17.66 5.53 5.74
C GLN A 199 18.95 5.76 4.92
N ASP A 200 19.24 6.99 4.53
CA ASP A 200 20.54 7.29 3.92
C ASP A 200 21.67 7.17 4.96
N GLY A 201 22.84 6.69 4.56
CA GLY A 201 24.01 6.65 5.41
C GLY A 201 24.56 8.04 5.74
N GLY A 202 25.21 8.16 6.88
CA GLY A 202 25.84 9.40 7.32
C GLY A 202 27.10 9.72 6.51
N ARG A 203 27.39 11.00 6.32
CA ARG A 203 28.66 11.42 5.69
C ARG A 203 29.83 11.12 6.63
N GLY A 204 30.99 10.76 6.09
CA GLY A 204 32.23 10.69 6.87
C GLY A 204 32.71 12.07 7.34
N GLY A 205 33.27 12.14 8.54
CA GLY A 205 33.85 13.37 9.06
C GLY A 205 35.12 13.76 8.30
N ASP A 206 35.35 15.05 8.09
CA ASP A 206 36.59 15.53 7.48
C ASP A 206 37.77 15.37 8.45
N GLY A 207 38.96 15.09 7.91
CA GLY A 207 40.20 15.02 8.66
C GLY A 207 40.71 16.42 9.03
N ALA A 208 41.42 16.52 10.16
CA ALA A 208 41.96 17.79 10.63
C ALA A 208 43.23 18.19 9.87
N LYS A 209 43.51 19.50 9.82
CA LYS A 209 44.79 20.03 9.31
C LYS A 209 45.97 19.42 10.07
N GLY A 210 47.10 19.19 9.41
CA GLY A 210 48.33 18.72 10.06
C GLY A 210 48.97 19.76 11.00
N SER A 211 49.91 19.32 11.83
CA SER A 211 50.61 20.22 12.76
C SER A 211 51.44 21.28 12.01
N PRO A 212 51.51 22.53 12.48
CA PRO A 212 52.32 23.55 11.82
C PRO A 212 53.80 23.14 11.78
N ALA A 213 54.49 23.57 10.73
CA ALA A 213 55.95 23.45 10.68
C ALA A 213 56.59 24.32 11.79
N SER A 214 57.80 23.95 12.19
CA SER A 214 58.62 24.71 13.12
C SER A 214 60.01 24.92 12.52
N GLN A 215 60.45 26.17 12.42
CA GLN A 215 61.80 26.53 11.97
C GLN A 215 62.60 27.27 13.04
N SER A 216 63.92 27.26 12.92
CA SER A 216 64.81 28.20 13.59
C SER A 216 65.19 29.36 12.66
N VAL A 217 66.11 30.21 13.11
CA VAL A 217 66.67 31.30 12.29
C VAL A 217 67.46 30.77 11.08
N PHE A 218 67.94 29.51 11.11
CA PHE A 218 68.83 28.97 10.08
C PHE A 218 68.44 27.59 9.53
N ASP A 219 67.44 26.91 10.11
CA ASP A 219 67.05 25.55 9.71
C ASP A 219 65.56 25.27 9.89
N CYS A 220 65.07 24.18 9.28
CA CYS A 220 63.75 23.63 9.55
C CYS A 220 63.88 22.58 10.66
N LYS A 221 63.24 22.81 11.82
CA LYS A 221 63.25 21.87 12.95
C LYS A 221 62.26 20.72 12.72
N ALA A 222 61.09 21.06 12.20
CA ALA A 222 60.05 20.11 11.84
C ALA A 222 59.28 20.66 10.64
N GLY A 223 59.17 19.85 9.57
CA GLY A 223 58.30 20.19 8.44
C GLY A 223 56.82 20.17 8.83
N PRO A 224 55.92 20.65 7.95
CA PRO A 224 54.49 20.59 8.21
C PRO A 224 54.05 19.13 8.45
N GLY A 225 53.19 18.95 9.45
CA GLY A 225 52.57 17.68 9.77
C GLY A 225 51.61 17.23 8.67
N ARG A 226 51.34 15.93 8.62
CA ARG A 226 50.36 15.36 7.69
C ARG A 226 48.95 15.71 8.17
N GLY A 227 48.06 16.09 7.24
CA GLY A 227 46.64 16.21 7.54
C GLY A 227 46.00 14.85 7.85
N GLY A 228 45.00 14.85 8.72
CA GLY A 228 44.26 13.64 9.06
C GLY A 228 43.47 13.13 7.87
N ASP A 229 43.31 11.82 7.77
CA ASP A 229 42.50 11.21 6.72
C ASP A 229 41.01 11.51 6.96
N GLY A 230 40.24 11.66 5.89
CA GLY A 230 38.78 11.78 5.96
C GLY A 230 38.15 10.45 6.38
N GLY A 231 37.07 10.51 7.15
CA GLY A 231 36.27 9.35 7.51
C GLY A 231 35.51 8.79 6.31
N ASN A 232 35.26 7.48 6.30
CA ASN A 232 34.41 6.87 5.28
C ASN A 232 32.95 7.29 5.47
N GLY A 233 32.18 7.32 4.38
CA GLY A 233 30.73 7.39 4.49
C GLY A 233 30.16 6.16 5.20
N GLY A 234 28.99 6.30 5.83
CA GLY A 234 28.22 5.18 6.33
C GLY A 234 27.39 4.54 5.21
N PRO A 235 27.20 3.21 5.19
CA PRO A 235 26.37 2.56 4.17
C PRO A 235 24.91 2.99 4.29
N GLY A 236 24.18 2.97 3.18
CA GLY A 236 22.73 3.17 3.20
C GLY A 236 22.02 2.06 3.97
N GLY A 237 20.81 2.32 4.45
CA GLY A 237 19.95 1.33 5.07
C GLY A 237 19.13 0.54 4.05
N PRO A 238 18.77 -0.71 4.31
CA PRO A 238 17.89 -1.48 3.43
C PRO A 238 16.48 -0.88 3.38
N GLY A 239 15.74 -1.12 2.30
CA GLY A 239 14.31 -0.77 2.23
C GLY A 239 13.45 -1.47 3.28
N GLY A 240 12.30 -0.91 3.60
CA GLY A 240 11.31 -1.56 4.45
C GLY A 240 10.57 -2.66 3.67
N PRO A 241 10.13 -3.76 4.31
CA PRO A 241 9.30 -4.75 3.63
C PRO A 241 7.93 -4.15 3.28
N GLY A 242 7.31 -4.70 2.24
CA GLY A 242 5.94 -4.33 1.89
C GLY A 242 4.92 -4.76 2.95
N GLY A 243 3.79 -4.07 3.03
CA GLY A 243 2.70 -4.47 3.91
C GLY A 243 2.08 -5.80 3.48
N ALA A 244 1.60 -6.58 4.45
CA ALA A 244 0.84 -7.80 4.16
C ALA A 244 -0.43 -7.46 3.37
N GLY A 245 -0.86 -8.34 2.47
CA GLY A 245 -2.16 -8.26 1.85
C GLY A 245 -3.27 -8.63 2.83
N GLY A 246 -4.42 -7.98 2.73
CA GLY A 246 -5.60 -8.29 3.52
C GLY A 246 -6.23 -9.62 3.11
N ALA A 247 -6.77 -10.37 4.07
CA ALA A 247 -7.52 -11.59 3.78
C ALA A 247 -8.83 -11.29 3.04
N GLY A 248 -9.26 -12.21 2.18
CA GLY A 248 -10.61 -12.24 1.65
C GLY A 248 -11.65 -12.54 2.74
N GLY A 249 -12.89 -12.16 2.49
CA GLY A 249 -13.98 -12.29 3.45
C GLY A 249 -14.78 -13.57 3.23
N ASP A 250 -15.28 -14.15 4.32
CA ASP A 250 -16.14 -15.32 4.24
C ASP A 250 -17.58 -14.92 3.87
N LEU A 251 -18.23 -15.72 3.02
CA LEU A 251 -19.67 -15.65 2.79
C LEU A 251 -20.31 -16.95 3.27
N LEU A 252 -21.16 -16.85 4.28
CA LEU A 252 -22.00 -17.93 4.74
C LEU A 252 -23.42 -17.72 4.25
N LEU A 253 -23.93 -18.68 3.48
CA LEU A 253 -25.31 -18.75 3.02
C LEU A 253 -26.07 -19.76 3.85
N ALA A 254 -27.25 -19.38 4.31
CA ALA A 254 -28.12 -20.30 5.02
C ALA A 254 -29.58 -20.12 4.61
N GLY A 255 -30.27 -21.26 4.47
CA GLY A 255 -31.70 -21.33 4.17
C GLY A 255 -32.07 -21.33 2.69
N LEU A 256 -31.12 -21.04 1.80
CA LEU A 256 -31.35 -21.08 0.36
C LEU A 256 -31.38 -22.51 -0.17
N ARG A 257 -32.18 -22.73 -1.21
CA ARG A 257 -32.18 -23.97 -1.99
C ARG A 257 -30.97 -23.99 -2.92
N GLU A 258 -30.55 -25.17 -3.32
CA GLU A 258 -29.37 -25.36 -4.18
C GLU A 258 -29.46 -24.59 -5.51
N ASP A 259 -30.65 -24.53 -6.13
CA ASP A 259 -30.84 -23.78 -7.37
C ASP A 259 -30.70 -22.26 -7.19
N ASP A 260 -31.04 -21.75 -6.01
CA ASP A 260 -30.90 -20.33 -5.70
C ASP A 260 -29.42 -19.98 -5.42
N VAL A 261 -28.65 -20.90 -4.84
CA VAL A 261 -27.21 -20.75 -4.61
C VAL A 261 -26.44 -20.53 -5.93
N LYS A 262 -26.88 -21.16 -7.02
CA LYS A 262 -26.26 -21.00 -8.36
C LYS A 262 -26.38 -19.57 -8.91
N LEU A 263 -27.28 -18.75 -8.36
CA LEU A 263 -27.43 -17.34 -8.72
C LEU A 263 -26.41 -16.43 -8.03
N ILE A 264 -25.69 -16.95 -7.03
CA ILE A 264 -24.70 -16.21 -6.24
C ILE A 264 -23.30 -16.50 -6.77
N ARG A 265 -22.53 -15.43 -7.00
CA ARG A 265 -21.13 -15.50 -7.44
C ARG A 265 -20.26 -14.83 -6.39
N LEU A 266 -19.46 -15.62 -5.67
CA LEU A 266 -18.51 -15.09 -4.70
C LEU A 266 -17.13 -14.86 -5.34
N ARG A 267 -16.58 -13.68 -5.10
CA ARG A 267 -15.17 -13.35 -5.28
C ARG A 267 -14.61 -12.94 -3.93
N ALA A 268 -13.75 -13.76 -3.33
CA ALA A 268 -13.13 -13.47 -2.05
C ALA A 268 -11.64 -13.80 -2.01
N PRO A 269 -10.82 -13.42 -3.01
CA PRO A 269 -9.39 -13.67 -2.95
C PRO A 269 -8.74 -12.86 -1.82
N GLY A 270 -7.70 -13.42 -1.23
CA GLY A 270 -6.70 -12.67 -0.51
C GLY A 270 -6.07 -11.62 -1.41
N ALA A 271 -5.64 -10.52 -0.81
CA ALA A 271 -4.97 -9.47 -1.57
C ALA A 271 -3.47 -9.74 -1.66
N ASP A 272 -2.87 -9.19 -2.70
CA ASP A 272 -1.43 -9.16 -2.83
C ASP A 272 -0.78 -8.26 -1.77
N PRO A 273 0.44 -8.61 -1.34
CA PRO A 273 1.22 -7.73 -0.50
C PRO A 273 1.62 -6.47 -1.24
N GLY A 274 1.99 -5.46 -0.46
CA GLY A 274 2.62 -4.27 -1.00
C GLY A 274 4.03 -4.57 -1.52
N PRO A 275 4.54 -3.79 -2.47
CA PRO A 275 5.92 -3.89 -2.88
C PRO A 275 6.84 -3.46 -1.74
N ALA A 276 8.04 -4.01 -1.70
CA ALA A 276 9.05 -3.54 -0.76
C ALA A 276 9.56 -2.13 -1.10
N GLY A 277 10.08 -1.46 -0.07
CA GLY A 277 10.65 -0.13 -0.16
C GLY A 277 12.04 -0.13 -0.78
N LYS A 278 12.45 1.03 -1.30
CA LYS A 278 13.78 1.22 -1.87
C LYS A 278 14.87 1.31 -0.82
N GLY A 279 16.08 0.90 -1.16
CA GLY A 279 17.26 1.12 -0.32
C GLY A 279 17.59 2.61 -0.12
N GLY A 280 18.31 2.88 0.97
CA GLY A 280 18.96 4.16 1.24
C GLY A 280 20.29 4.29 0.48
N LYS A 281 20.68 5.53 0.21
CA LYS A 281 21.97 5.86 -0.41
C LYS A 281 23.09 5.75 0.61
N GLY A 282 24.28 5.36 0.15
CA GLY A 282 25.50 5.46 0.92
C GLY A 282 25.89 6.92 1.18
N GLY A 283 26.47 7.15 2.35
CA GLY A 283 27.01 8.44 2.74
C GLY A 283 28.24 8.84 1.92
N ASP A 284 28.39 10.14 1.72
CA ASP A 284 29.58 10.72 1.09
C ASP A 284 30.80 10.56 2.01
N PRO A 285 32.01 10.47 1.45
CA PRO A 285 33.22 10.44 2.27
C PRO A 285 33.51 11.80 2.92
N GLY A 286 34.27 11.77 4.01
CA GLY A 286 34.95 12.94 4.54
C GLY A 286 36.17 13.30 3.70
N VAL A 287 36.49 14.58 3.62
CA VAL A 287 37.67 15.09 2.92
C VAL A 287 38.88 14.95 3.83
N GLY A 288 40.02 14.55 3.28
CA GLY A 288 41.29 14.52 4.00
C GLY A 288 41.78 15.93 4.34
N GLY A 289 42.26 16.11 5.56
CA GLY A 289 42.75 17.38 6.06
C GLY A 289 43.95 17.88 5.26
N PRO A 290 44.11 19.21 5.09
CA PRO A 290 45.30 19.75 4.44
C PRO A 290 46.55 19.48 5.28
N GLU A 291 47.72 19.53 4.64
CA GLU A 291 48.98 19.53 5.38
C GLU A 291 49.06 20.71 6.35
N GLY A 292 49.94 20.59 7.35
CA GLY A 292 50.19 21.65 8.31
C GLY A 292 50.72 22.93 7.67
N GLU A 293 50.66 24.01 8.43
CA GLU A 293 51.14 25.31 7.93
C GLU A 293 52.63 25.27 7.61
N VAL A 294 53.00 25.77 6.43
CA VAL A 294 54.40 25.89 6.01
C VAL A 294 55.04 27.10 6.66
N GLN A 295 56.33 27.00 7.02
CA GLN A 295 57.10 28.13 7.53
C GLN A 295 58.30 28.36 6.61
N LEU A 296 58.19 29.39 5.76
CA LEU A 296 59.24 29.78 4.83
C LEU A 296 60.34 30.59 5.55
N PRO A 297 61.60 30.56 5.06
CA PRO A 297 62.04 29.86 3.85
C PRO A 297 62.44 28.40 4.06
N PHE A 298 62.59 27.95 5.31
CA PHE A 298 63.30 26.71 5.61
C PHE A 298 62.38 25.48 5.59
N CYS A 299 61.12 25.60 6.02
CA CYS A 299 60.15 24.50 5.98
C CYS A 299 59.21 24.64 4.76
N ARG A 300 59.52 23.87 3.71
CA ARG A 300 58.75 23.83 2.47
C ARG A 300 57.52 22.90 2.56
N PRO A 301 56.49 23.12 1.72
CA PRO A 301 55.37 22.17 1.59
C PRO A 301 55.89 20.80 1.20
N SER A 302 55.24 19.76 1.72
CA SER A 302 55.60 18.36 1.44
C SER A 302 54.45 17.59 0.78
N GLY A 303 53.34 18.26 0.49
CA GLY A 303 52.15 17.65 -0.11
C GLY A 303 51.47 16.63 0.81
N ARG A 304 51.63 16.77 2.14
CA ARG A 304 51.16 15.77 3.12
C ARG A 304 49.68 15.95 3.46
N LYS A 305 48.83 16.09 2.44
CA LYS A 305 47.38 16.06 2.62
C LYS A 305 46.96 14.67 3.13
N GLY A 306 45.96 14.63 4.02
CA GLY A 306 45.25 13.40 4.34
C GLY A 306 44.53 12.85 3.09
N ASN A 307 44.32 11.55 3.07
CA ASN A 307 43.50 10.92 2.05
C ASN A 307 42.03 11.24 2.29
N ASP A 308 41.26 11.42 1.23
CA ASP A 308 39.80 11.48 1.35
C ASP A 308 39.28 10.09 1.74
N GLY A 309 38.18 10.05 2.49
CA GLY A 309 37.50 8.79 2.81
C GLY A 309 36.90 8.13 1.57
N VAL A 310 36.31 6.96 1.77
CA VAL A 310 35.61 6.23 0.70
C VAL A 310 34.10 6.42 0.82
N ARG A 311 33.43 6.66 -0.32
CA ARG A 311 31.97 6.67 -0.40
C ARG A 311 31.44 5.29 -0.05
N ALA A 312 30.44 5.21 0.82
CA ALA A 312 29.83 3.93 1.13
C ALA A 312 28.94 3.42 -0.01
N ALA A 313 28.71 2.11 -0.04
CA ALA A 313 27.76 1.53 -0.97
C ALA A 313 26.33 2.01 -0.65
N ASP A 314 25.56 2.25 -1.72
CA ASP A 314 24.11 2.30 -1.63
C ASP A 314 23.61 0.90 -1.24
N ASN A 315 22.57 0.82 -0.42
CA ASN A 315 22.00 -0.47 -0.09
C ASN A 315 20.97 -0.88 -1.14
N GLN A 316 20.87 -2.18 -1.38
CA GLN A 316 19.91 -2.69 -2.35
C GLN A 316 18.48 -2.59 -1.82
N ASP A 317 17.53 -2.51 -2.74
CA ASP A 317 16.12 -2.64 -2.43
C ASP A 317 15.91 -3.98 -1.70
N VAL A 318 15.17 -3.96 -0.60
CA VAL A 318 14.75 -5.21 0.02
C VAL A 318 13.73 -5.85 -0.91
N VAL A 319 13.87 -7.14 -1.19
CA VAL A 319 12.94 -7.87 -2.11
C VAL A 319 11.78 -8.50 -1.32
N VAL A 320 11.72 -8.28 -0.01
CA VAL A 320 10.73 -8.92 0.86
C VAL A 320 9.41 -8.16 0.78
N SER A 321 8.56 -8.58 -0.15
CA SER A 321 7.12 -8.28 -0.08
C SER A 321 6.52 -8.91 1.17
N GLY A 322 5.44 -8.31 1.69
CA GLY A 322 4.65 -8.92 2.75
C GLY A 322 4.05 -10.28 2.33
N PRO A 323 3.42 -11.02 3.25
CA PRO A 323 2.65 -12.20 2.87
C PRO A 323 1.39 -11.82 2.08
N HIS A 324 0.98 -12.71 1.15
CA HIS A 324 -0.33 -12.65 0.50
C HIS A 324 -1.43 -12.95 1.52
N GLY A 325 -2.58 -12.27 1.38
CA GLY A 325 -3.74 -12.50 2.25
C GLY A 325 -4.31 -13.91 2.06
N ALA A 326 -4.96 -14.48 3.06
CA ALA A 326 -5.69 -15.74 2.86
C ALA A 326 -6.95 -15.49 2.02
N ASP A 327 -7.32 -16.46 1.17
CA ASP A 327 -8.62 -16.45 0.49
C ASP A 327 -9.76 -16.64 1.49
N GLY A 328 -10.87 -15.95 1.23
CA GLY A 328 -12.13 -16.14 1.94
C GLY A 328 -12.89 -17.37 1.45
N ARG A 329 -13.84 -17.83 2.26
CA ARG A 329 -14.57 -19.08 2.02
C ARG A 329 -16.00 -18.81 1.57
N PHE A 330 -16.52 -19.72 0.75
CA PHE A 330 -17.93 -19.76 0.40
C PHE A 330 -18.60 -20.92 1.11
N ILE A 331 -19.40 -20.67 2.14
CA ILE A 331 -20.02 -21.72 2.96
C ILE A 331 -21.51 -21.73 2.70
N VAL A 332 -22.09 -22.90 2.47
CA VAL A 332 -23.53 -23.08 2.26
C VAL A 332 -24.08 -24.04 3.31
N VAL A 333 -25.13 -23.61 3.99
CA VAL A 333 -25.80 -24.37 5.04
C VAL A 333 -27.26 -24.57 4.65
N PRO A 334 -27.62 -25.74 4.10
CA PRO A 334 -29.01 -26.05 3.85
C PRO A 334 -29.77 -26.14 5.19
N LEU A 335 -30.93 -25.50 5.26
CA LEU A 335 -31.81 -25.57 6.42
C LEU A 335 -33.06 -26.37 6.09
N SER A 336 -33.48 -27.22 7.02
CA SER A 336 -34.81 -27.83 6.96
C SER A 336 -35.91 -26.77 7.10
N GLU A 337 -37.10 -27.08 6.62
CA GLU A 337 -38.27 -26.21 6.76
C GLU A 337 -38.54 -25.84 8.23
N ARG A 338 -38.40 -26.79 9.16
CA ARG A 338 -38.54 -26.53 10.60
C ARG A 338 -37.52 -25.50 11.11
N GLN A 339 -36.27 -25.59 10.65
CA GLN A 339 -35.23 -24.64 11.02
C GLN A 339 -35.48 -23.27 10.39
N LEU A 340 -35.96 -23.21 9.15
CA LEU A 340 -36.40 -21.97 8.53
C LEU A 340 -37.54 -21.33 9.32
N MET A 341 -38.55 -22.11 9.74
CA MET A 341 -39.63 -21.58 10.57
C MET A 341 -39.09 -21.00 11.89
N ALA A 342 -38.13 -21.67 12.54
CA ALA A 342 -37.53 -21.19 13.78
C ALA A 342 -36.74 -19.87 13.62
N VAL A 343 -36.22 -19.57 12.43
CA VAL A 343 -35.51 -18.31 12.17
C VAL A 343 -36.49 -17.16 11.89
N PHE A 344 -37.59 -17.45 11.21
CA PHE A 344 -38.49 -16.42 10.64
C PHE A 344 -39.84 -16.24 11.35
N GLN A 345 -40.14 -17.03 12.38
CA GLN A 345 -41.32 -16.89 13.27
C GLN A 345 -40.96 -16.19 14.58
#